data_AF-A0A6N7XA49-F1
#
_entry.id   AF-A0A6N7XA49-F1
#
_cell.length_a   1.000
_cell.length_b   1.000
_cell.length_c   1.000
_cell.angle_alpha   90.00
_cell.angle_beta   90.00
_cell.angle_gamma   90.00
#
_symmetry.space_group_name_H-M   'P 1'
#
loop_
_entity.id
_entity.type
_entity.pdbx_description
1 polymer ?
#
loop_
_entity_poly.entity_id
_entity_poly.type
_entity_poly.pdbx_seq_one_letter_code
_entity_poly.pdbx_strand_id
1 'polypeptide(L)'
;MTDGSAACPHEPSADGEQTLSLWTAQSKPVTDVLAAGETYRVKRRYVDEKYRECAWVFQTAYSFYLSTAQELVPRPVGAESGIWCYADASWASASAGQTLMRLEVPRSQVVLFDLRMWNRILNLRYLPLDRQDEREFARRLERQGVRNPSDVFSTTFYPQLKVEVLRSWRRLYGSADRCEHRFVQAGLWEIRPEWVALSVRYDGRIAAGQD
;
A
#
# COMPACT_ATOMS: atom_id res chain seq x y z
N MET A 1 -16.16 25.15 58.20
CA MET A 1 -15.60 25.80 57.00
C MET A 1 -14.49 24.87 56.53
N THR A 2 -14.83 23.92 55.64
CA THR A 2 -14.57 24.01 54.18
C THR A 2 -13.06 24.03 53.92
N ASP A 3 -12.44 23.15 53.16
CA ASP A 3 -12.91 22.23 52.13
C ASP A 3 -11.73 21.26 51.88
N GLY A 4 -11.95 19.96 52.00
CA GLY A 4 -10.94 18.93 51.83
C GLY A 4 -11.24 18.12 50.57
N SER A 5 -11.47 18.80 49.45
CA SER A 5 -11.77 18.19 48.16
C SER A 5 -10.58 17.31 47.75
N ALA A 6 -10.85 16.01 47.74
CA ALA A 6 -9.97 14.99 47.19
C ALA A 6 -9.63 15.34 45.74
N ALA A 7 -8.37 15.68 45.49
CA ALA A 7 -7.83 15.67 44.15
C ALA A 7 -7.59 14.20 43.77
N CYS A 8 -8.54 13.62 43.03
CA CYS A 8 -8.31 12.39 42.31
C CYS A 8 -7.04 12.56 41.45
N PRO A 9 -6.05 11.65 41.51
CA PRO A 9 -5.03 11.62 40.48
C PRO A 9 -5.73 11.34 39.15
N HIS A 10 -5.55 12.25 38.20
CA HIS A 10 -5.90 12.07 36.80
C HIS A 10 -5.35 10.72 36.33
N GLU A 11 -6.24 9.75 36.13
CA GLU A 11 -5.95 8.61 35.28
C GLU A 11 -5.79 9.14 33.85
N PRO A 12 -4.67 8.90 33.15
CA PRO A 12 -4.66 8.96 31.71
C PRO A 12 -5.30 7.66 31.20
N SER A 13 -6.62 7.64 31.11
CA SER A 13 -7.36 6.55 30.50
C SER A 13 -7.40 6.73 28.98
N ALA A 14 -6.95 5.68 28.28
CA ALA A 14 -6.92 5.45 26.84
C ALA A 14 -5.84 6.19 26.03
N ASP A 15 -4.68 5.54 25.89
CA ASP A 15 -3.90 5.61 24.64
C ASP A 15 -4.82 5.13 23.50
N GLY A 16 -5.63 6.04 22.95
CA GLY A 16 -6.41 5.79 21.77
C GLY A 16 -5.46 5.59 20.60
N GLU A 17 -5.16 4.35 20.28
CA GLU A 17 -4.38 4.03 19.09
C GLU A 17 -5.07 4.67 17.88
N GLN A 18 -4.38 5.60 17.20
CA GLN A 18 -4.94 6.33 16.08
C GLN A 18 -5.41 5.34 15.01
N THR A 19 -6.71 5.28 14.76
CA THR A 19 -7.29 4.47 13.68
C THR A 19 -7.34 5.27 12.38
N LEU A 20 -7.17 4.57 11.27
CA LEU A 20 -7.25 5.12 9.93
C LEU A 20 -8.40 4.47 9.18
N SER A 21 -9.26 5.30 8.59
CA SER A 21 -10.28 4.85 7.65
C SER A 21 -9.65 4.60 6.27
N LEU A 22 -9.69 3.34 5.82
CA LEU A 22 -9.10 2.90 4.55
C LEU A 22 -10.13 2.16 3.69
N TRP A 23 -9.99 2.27 2.38
CA TRP A 23 -10.87 1.65 1.41
C TRP A 23 -10.14 0.58 0.61
N THR A 24 -10.79 -0.57 0.39
CA THR A 24 -10.22 -1.64 -0.44
C THR A 24 -11.33 -2.40 -1.17
N ALA A 25 -11.05 -2.87 -2.38
CA ALA A 25 -11.97 -3.71 -3.14
C ALA A 25 -11.45 -5.15 -3.13
N GLN A 26 -12.25 -6.06 -2.59
CA GLN A 26 -11.86 -7.45 -2.37
C GLN A 26 -12.80 -8.43 -3.09
N SER A 27 -12.29 -9.60 -3.44
CA SER A 27 -13.08 -10.65 -4.09
C SER A 27 -13.90 -11.44 -3.09
N LYS A 28 -14.93 -12.15 -3.58
CA LYS A 28 -15.81 -12.98 -2.75
C LYS A 28 -15.09 -13.93 -1.77
N PRO A 29 -14.02 -14.66 -2.17
CA PRO A 29 -13.30 -15.52 -1.23
C PRO A 29 -12.71 -14.78 -0.03
N VAL A 30 -12.27 -13.53 -0.23
CA VAL A 30 -11.74 -12.68 0.86
C VAL A 30 -12.86 -12.26 1.79
N THR A 31 -13.99 -11.83 1.23
CA THR A 31 -15.14 -11.41 2.04
C THR A 31 -15.78 -12.57 2.79
N ASP A 32 -15.76 -13.78 2.24
CA ASP A 32 -16.29 -14.98 2.89
C ASP A 32 -15.43 -15.38 4.12
N VAL A 33 -14.10 -15.26 4.03
CA VAL A 33 -13.19 -15.46 5.17
C VAL A 33 -13.48 -14.44 6.27
N LEU A 34 -13.63 -13.16 5.92
CA LEU A 34 -13.93 -12.11 6.88
C LEU A 34 -15.33 -12.29 7.52
N ALA A 35 -16.32 -12.74 6.74
CA ALA A 35 -17.66 -13.02 7.23
C ALA A 35 -17.71 -14.24 8.17
N ALA A 36 -16.80 -15.20 8.01
CA ALA A 36 -16.62 -16.32 8.93
C ALA A 36 -15.93 -15.92 10.25
N GLY A 37 -15.53 -14.65 10.41
CA GLY A 37 -14.79 -14.17 11.57
C GLY A 37 -13.30 -14.54 11.54
N GLU A 38 -12.77 -14.93 10.38
CA GLU A 38 -11.38 -15.30 10.21
C GLU A 38 -10.54 -14.13 9.70
N THR A 39 -9.28 -14.06 10.14
CA THR A 39 -8.32 -13.07 9.64
C THR A 39 -7.83 -13.45 8.25
N TYR A 40 -7.99 -12.55 7.28
CA TYR A 40 -7.51 -12.75 5.93
C TYR A 40 -6.03 -12.36 5.79
N ARG A 41 -5.23 -13.27 5.21
CA ARG A 41 -3.82 -13.05 4.86
C ARG A 41 -3.58 -13.49 3.42
N VAL A 42 -2.86 -12.68 2.64
CA VAL A 42 -2.58 -13.01 1.23
C VAL A 42 -1.54 -14.13 1.15
N LYS A 43 -1.85 -15.16 0.36
CA LYS A 43 -0.94 -16.26 0.01
C LYS A 43 -0.29 -16.00 -1.37
N ARG A 44 1.01 -16.26 -1.50
CA ARG A 44 1.90 -16.05 -2.66
C ARG A 44 1.40 -16.73 -3.93
N ARG A 45 0.73 -17.88 -3.81
CA ARG A 45 0.15 -18.60 -4.96
C ARG A 45 -0.76 -17.72 -5.83
N TYR A 46 -1.49 -16.79 -5.22
CA TYR A 46 -2.37 -15.88 -5.95
C TYR A 46 -1.62 -14.76 -6.69
N VAL A 47 -0.42 -14.41 -6.22
CA VAL A 47 0.44 -13.42 -6.88
C VAL A 47 1.09 -14.06 -8.11
N ASP A 48 1.61 -15.28 -7.98
CA ASP A 48 2.29 -15.97 -9.08
C ASP A 48 1.33 -16.30 -10.24
N GLU A 49 0.09 -16.70 -9.95
CA GLU A 49 -0.94 -16.96 -10.97
C GLU A 49 -1.39 -15.70 -11.73
N LYS A 50 -1.45 -14.55 -11.03
CA LYS A 50 -1.97 -13.29 -11.59
C LYS A 50 -0.99 -12.57 -12.51
N TYR A 51 0.32 -12.74 -12.31
CA TYR A 51 1.34 -11.92 -12.97
C TYR A 51 2.22 -12.63 -14.01
N ARG A 52 2.02 -13.93 -14.26
CA ARG A 52 2.65 -14.78 -15.31
C ARG A 52 3.84 -14.16 -16.08
N GLU A 53 3.60 -13.38 -17.14
CA GLU A 53 4.66 -12.92 -18.09
C GLU A 53 5.38 -11.63 -17.64
N CYS A 54 4.75 -10.79 -16.81
CA CYS A 54 5.37 -9.59 -16.21
C CYS A 54 5.85 -9.85 -14.78
N ALA A 55 5.85 -11.11 -14.35
CA ALA A 55 6.08 -11.51 -12.97
C ALA A 55 7.40 -10.99 -12.41
N TRP A 56 8.47 -10.92 -13.21
CA TRP A 56 9.80 -10.49 -12.73
C TRP A 56 9.85 -9.00 -12.32
N VAL A 57 9.13 -8.12 -13.04
CA VAL A 57 9.05 -6.67 -12.74
C VAL A 57 8.34 -6.48 -11.41
N PHE A 58 7.18 -7.11 -11.27
CA PHE A 58 6.41 -7.09 -10.04
C PHE A 58 7.19 -7.74 -8.90
N GLN A 59 7.79 -8.91 -9.10
CA GLN A 59 8.61 -9.59 -8.08
C GLN A 59 9.71 -8.69 -7.54
N THR A 60 10.36 -7.86 -8.37
CA THR A 60 11.40 -6.93 -7.90
C THR A 60 10.81 -5.84 -6.99
N ALA A 61 9.72 -5.20 -7.41
CA ALA A 61 9.03 -4.18 -6.62
C ALA A 61 8.44 -4.74 -5.32
N TYR A 62 7.77 -5.90 -5.38
CA TYR A 62 7.19 -6.57 -4.22
C TYR A 62 8.28 -7.10 -3.28
N SER A 63 9.41 -7.61 -3.78
CA SER A 63 10.54 -8.03 -2.93
C SER A 63 11.12 -6.86 -2.16
N PHE A 64 11.28 -5.70 -2.80
CA PHE A 64 11.69 -4.47 -2.13
C PHE A 64 10.68 -4.05 -1.05
N TYR A 65 9.38 -4.10 -1.38
CA TYR A 65 8.33 -3.76 -0.43
C TYR A 65 8.36 -4.73 0.77
N LEU A 66 8.42 -6.04 0.53
CA LEU A 66 8.48 -7.05 1.57
C LEU A 66 9.69 -6.88 2.49
N SER A 67 10.87 -6.60 1.93
CA SER A 67 12.10 -6.46 2.71
C SER A 67 12.10 -5.21 3.59
N THR A 68 11.54 -4.10 3.10
CA THR A 68 11.61 -2.81 3.79
C THR A 68 10.36 -2.52 4.63
N ALA A 69 9.17 -2.90 4.16
CA ALA A 69 7.92 -2.66 4.89
C ALA A 69 7.85 -3.48 6.20
N GLN A 70 8.46 -4.67 6.25
CA GLN A 70 8.52 -5.48 7.47
C GLN A 70 9.35 -4.83 8.60
N GLU A 71 10.25 -3.90 8.25
CA GLU A 71 11.00 -3.10 9.23
C GLU A 71 10.14 -2.00 9.87
N LEU A 72 9.08 -1.57 9.17
CA LEU A 72 8.14 -0.54 9.63
C LEU A 72 6.94 -1.12 10.37
N VAL A 73 6.35 -2.16 9.80
CA VAL A 73 5.22 -2.89 10.39
C VAL A 73 5.59 -4.37 10.37
N PRO A 74 5.78 -5.02 11.53
CA PRO A 74 6.16 -6.43 11.59
C PRO A 74 5.16 -7.30 10.83
N ARG A 75 5.70 -8.14 9.95
CA ARG A 75 4.89 -9.05 9.14
C ARG A 75 4.47 -10.27 9.98
N PRO A 76 3.16 -10.53 10.15
CA PRO A 76 2.70 -11.71 10.86
C PRO A 76 3.03 -12.99 10.09
N VAL A 77 3.20 -14.10 10.83
CA VAL A 77 3.47 -15.42 10.26
C VAL A 77 2.34 -15.80 9.29
N GLY A 78 2.70 -16.17 8.06
CA GLY A 78 1.75 -16.55 7.02
C GLY A 78 1.22 -15.41 6.14
N ALA A 79 1.62 -14.15 6.39
CA ALA A 79 1.41 -13.06 5.42
C ALA A 79 2.50 -13.12 4.34
N GLU A 80 2.13 -13.50 3.13
CA GLU A 80 3.09 -13.68 2.02
C GLU A 80 3.13 -12.47 1.08
N SER A 81 2.15 -11.56 1.14
CA SER A 81 2.09 -10.31 0.38
C SER A 81 1.32 -9.23 1.14
N GLY A 82 1.51 -7.97 0.74
CA GLY A 82 0.70 -6.84 1.20
C GLY A 82 -0.69 -6.82 0.54
N ILE A 83 -1.66 -6.30 1.29
CA ILE A 83 -3.00 -5.94 0.85
C ILE A 83 -3.04 -4.43 0.65
N TRP A 84 -3.47 -4.02 -0.53
CA TRP A 84 -3.50 -2.62 -0.91
C TRP A 84 -4.84 -1.97 -0.54
N CYS A 85 -4.76 -0.89 0.21
CA CYS A 85 -5.88 -0.05 0.61
C CYS A 85 -5.58 1.41 0.27
N TYR A 86 -6.61 2.25 0.23
CA TYR A 86 -6.51 3.65 -0.18
C TYR A 86 -7.20 4.53 0.84
N ALA A 87 -6.66 5.71 1.11
CA ALA A 87 -7.32 6.69 1.97
C ALA A 87 -8.60 7.27 1.32
N ASP A 88 -8.66 7.27 -0.01
CA ASP A 88 -9.80 7.76 -0.80
C ASP A 88 -10.45 6.61 -1.58
N ALA A 89 -11.77 6.49 -1.45
CA ALA A 89 -12.58 5.43 -2.06
C ALA A 89 -12.55 5.46 -3.60
N SER A 90 -12.28 6.61 -4.22
CA SER A 90 -12.21 6.75 -5.69
C SER A 90 -11.12 5.87 -6.32
N TRP A 91 -10.08 5.53 -5.56
CA TRP A 91 -9.02 4.60 -5.99
C TRP A 91 -9.36 3.13 -5.75
N ALA A 92 -10.32 2.84 -4.87
CA ALA A 92 -10.83 1.51 -4.61
C ALA A 92 -11.94 1.16 -5.62
N SER A 93 -11.58 1.04 -6.89
CA SER A 93 -12.54 0.63 -7.93
C SER A 93 -12.91 -0.85 -7.78
N ALA A 94 -14.16 -1.12 -7.37
CA ALA A 94 -14.71 -2.47 -7.33
C ALA A 94 -15.28 -2.84 -8.71
N SER A 95 -14.83 -3.95 -9.26
CA SER A 95 -15.41 -4.57 -10.46
C SER A 95 -16.61 -5.45 -10.10
N ALA A 96 -17.38 -5.88 -11.10
CA ALA A 96 -18.51 -6.78 -10.89
C ALA A 96 -18.10 -8.05 -10.10
N GLY A 97 -18.80 -8.31 -8.99
CA GLY A 97 -18.51 -9.43 -8.09
C GLY A 97 -17.43 -9.16 -7.04
N GLN A 98 -16.89 -7.93 -6.98
CA GLN A 98 -16.05 -7.46 -5.88
C GLN A 98 -16.88 -6.67 -4.87
N THR A 99 -16.38 -6.64 -3.64
CA THR A 99 -16.96 -5.90 -2.52
C THR A 99 -16.03 -4.76 -2.18
N LEU A 100 -16.54 -3.53 -2.23
CA LEU A 100 -15.88 -2.35 -1.69
C LEU A 100 -16.04 -2.37 -0.17
N MET A 101 -14.93 -2.26 0.55
CA MET A 101 -14.90 -2.31 2.00
C MET A 101 -14.26 -1.05 2.56
N ARG A 102 -14.83 -0.52 3.63
CA ARG A 102 -14.18 0.47 4.51
C ARG A 102 -13.66 -0.24 5.75
N LEU A 103 -12.39 -0.05 6.03
CA LEU A 103 -11.67 -0.62 7.15
C LEU A 103 -11.26 0.49 8.11
N GLU A 104 -11.39 0.24 9.41
CA GLU A 104 -10.84 1.06 10.49
C GLU A 104 -9.64 0.32 11.06
N VAL A 105 -8.44 0.72 10.65
CA VAL A 105 -7.20 -0.03 10.95
C VAL A 105 -6.31 0.79 11.88
N PRO A 106 -5.73 0.19 12.93
CA PRO A 106 -4.79 0.90 13.78
C PRO A 106 -3.55 1.34 13.03
N ARG A 107 -3.07 2.58 13.25
CA ARG A 107 -1.92 3.17 12.55
C ARG A 107 -0.65 2.31 12.63
N SER A 108 -0.47 1.53 13.71
CA SER A 108 0.66 0.62 13.90
C SER A 108 0.68 -0.56 12.92
N GLN A 109 -0.47 -0.90 12.32
CA GLN A 109 -0.64 -2.00 11.38
C GLN A 109 -0.56 -1.56 9.91
N VAL A 110 -0.35 -0.26 9.65
CA VAL A 110 -0.43 0.32 8.31
C VAL A 110 0.90 0.91 7.86
N VAL A 111 1.33 0.53 6.66
CA VAL A 111 2.42 1.18 5.94
C VAL A 111 1.82 2.18 4.96
N LEU A 112 1.98 3.48 5.22
CA LEU A 112 1.45 4.55 4.36
C LEU A 112 2.51 5.06 3.38
N PHE A 113 2.08 5.33 2.15
CA PHE A 113 2.94 5.89 1.09
C PHE A 113 2.12 6.56 -0.02
N ASP A 114 2.78 7.38 -0.84
CA ASP A 114 2.17 8.05 -2.00
C ASP A 114 1.92 7.04 -3.13
N LEU A 115 0.67 6.92 -3.56
CA LEU A 115 0.20 6.09 -4.69
C LEU A 115 1.02 6.31 -5.97
N ARG A 116 1.38 7.55 -6.27
CA ARG A 116 2.09 7.95 -7.50
C ARG A 116 3.53 7.46 -7.45
N MET A 117 4.14 7.52 -6.27
CA MET A 117 5.50 6.99 -6.05
C MET A 117 5.48 5.46 -6.11
N TRP A 118 4.49 4.80 -5.51
CA TRP A 118 4.32 3.35 -5.64
C TRP A 118 4.15 2.93 -7.10
N ASN A 119 3.34 3.64 -7.87
CA ASN A 119 3.17 3.37 -9.31
C ASN A 119 4.50 3.52 -10.08
N ARG A 120 5.33 4.51 -9.75
CA ARG A 120 6.69 4.62 -10.33
C ARG A 120 7.56 3.40 -9.99
N ILE A 121 7.49 2.87 -8.77
CA ILE A 121 8.22 1.65 -8.37
C ILE A 121 7.72 0.42 -9.14
N LEU A 122 6.40 0.27 -9.30
CA LEU A 122 5.82 -0.81 -10.09
C LEU A 122 6.28 -0.78 -11.55
N ASN A 123 6.65 0.39 -12.06
CA ASN A 123 7.24 0.59 -13.39
C ASN A 123 8.79 0.59 -13.39
N LEU A 124 9.42 0.15 -12.29
CA LEU A 124 10.87 0.11 -12.07
C LEU A 124 11.59 1.44 -12.29
N ARG A 125 10.91 2.56 -12.01
CA ARG A 125 11.45 3.91 -12.23
C ARG A 125 12.17 4.43 -11.00
N TYR A 126 13.12 5.33 -11.24
CA TYR A 126 13.77 6.12 -10.21
C TYR A 126 12.77 7.07 -9.53
N LEU A 127 12.87 7.20 -8.21
CA LEU A 127 12.09 8.17 -7.42
C LEU A 127 12.94 9.41 -7.16
N PRO A 128 12.76 10.51 -7.91
CA PRO A 128 13.62 11.68 -7.76
C PRO A 128 13.36 12.44 -6.45
N LEU A 129 14.39 13.09 -5.92
CA LEU A 129 14.28 14.05 -4.82
C LEU A 129 13.52 15.30 -5.25
N ASP A 130 13.83 15.79 -6.45
CA ASP A 130 13.25 16.97 -7.05
C ASP A 130 13.36 16.92 -8.58
N ARG A 131 12.92 17.98 -9.24
CA ARG A 131 12.97 18.07 -10.71
C ARG A 131 14.40 18.13 -11.26
N GLN A 132 15.37 18.60 -10.50
CA GLN A 132 16.76 18.63 -10.93
C GLN A 132 17.36 17.22 -10.88
N ASP A 133 17.19 16.49 -9.79
CA ASP A 133 17.60 15.09 -9.63
C ASP A 133 16.97 14.20 -10.71
N GLU A 134 15.68 14.41 -11.03
CA GLU A 134 15.01 13.71 -12.15
C GLU A 134 15.71 13.93 -13.49
N ARG A 135 16.10 15.18 -13.79
CA ARG A 135 16.81 15.54 -15.04
C ARG A 135 18.23 14.99 -15.06
N GLU A 136 18.94 15.04 -13.94
CA GLU A 136 20.31 14.53 -13.85
C GLU A 136 20.36 13.01 -14.04
N PHE A 137 19.42 12.29 -13.43
CA PHE A 137 19.28 10.85 -13.63
C PHE A 137 18.91 10.51 -15.07
N ALA A 138 17.95 11.23 -15.68
CA ALA A 138 17.57 11.04 -17.08
C ALA A 138 18.76 11.24 -18.04
N ARG A 139 19.54 12.32 -17.87
CA ARG A 139 20.75 12.54 -18.68
C ARG A 139 21.79 11.42 -18.51
N ARG A 140 21.89 10.81 -17.33
CA ARG A 140 22.79 9.67 -17.10
C ARG A 140 22.32 8.42 -17.83
N LEU A 141 21.02 8.15 -17.85
CA LEU A 141 20.44 7.05 -18.63
C LEU A 141 20.75 7.24 -20.13
N GLU A 142 20.51 8.44 -20.66
CA GLU A 142 20.78 8.78 -22.06
C GLU A 142 22.26 8.59 -22.43
N ARG A 143 23.19 9.10 -21.60
CA ARG A 143 24.63 8.92 -21.82
C ARG A 143 25.08 7.46 -21.82
N GLN A 144 24.35 6.59 -21.13
CA GLN A 144 24.62 5.15 -21.07
C GLN A 144 23.83 4.36 -22.13
N GLY A 145 23.09 5.03 -23.02
CA GLY A 145 22.32 4.38 -24.08
C GLY A 145 21.04 3.70 -23.61
N VAL A 146 20.61 3.94 -22.37
CA VAL A 146 19.39 3.37 -21.81
C VAL A 146 18.18 4.15 -22.30
N ARG A 147 17.37 3.55 -23.18
CA ARG A 147 16.18 4.18 -23.76
C ARG A 147 14.95 4.01 -22.88
N ASN A 148 14.78 2.85 -22.25
CA ASN A 148 13.68 2.61 -21.31
C ASN A 148 14.24 2.38 -19.90
N PRO A 149 13.78 3.11 -18.87
CA PRO A 149 14.20 2.88 -17.50
C PRO A 149 14.06 1.43 -17.00
N SER A 150 13.10 0.66 -17.52
CA SER A 150 12.96 -0.76 -17.17
C SER A 150 14.14 -1.62 -17.65
N ASP A 151 14.84 -1.21 -18.72
CA ASP A 151 15.98 -1.94 -19.30
C ASP A 151 17.17 -2.01 -18.34
N VAL A 152 17.23 -1.06 -17.40
CA VAL A 152 18.18 -1.07 -16.28
C VAL A 152 18.07 -2.38 -15.54
N PHE A 153 16.87 -2.93 -15.35
CA PHE A 153 16.63 -4.17 -14.62
C PHE A 153 16.68 -5.41 -15.50
N SER A 154 16.27 -5.30 -16.77
CA SER A 154 16.24 -6.40 -17.74
C SER A 154 17.62 -6.94 -18.14
N THR A 155 18.68 -6.15 -17.95
CA THR A 155 20.05 -6.51 -18.38
C THR A 155 21.04 -6.49 -17.22
N THR A 156 22.18 -7.17 -17.35
CA THR A 156 23.27 -7.14 -16.34
C THR A 156 24.23 -5.97 -16.52
N PHE A 157 24.08 -5.18 -17.59
CA PHE A 157 25.02 -4.13 -17.98
C PHE A 157 25.02 -2.89 -17.07
N TYR A 158 23.97 -2.68 -16.28
CA TYR A 158 23.79 -1.46 -15.49
C TYR A 158 23.69 -1.70 -13.97
N PRO A 159 24.64 -2.42 -13.34
CA PRO A 159 24.52 -2.77 -11.92
C PRO A 159 24.50 -1.55 -11.00
N GLN A 160 25.26 -0.50 -11.32
CA GLN A 160 25.29 0.73 -10.54
C GLN A 160 23.95 1.49 -10.61
N LEU A 161 23.33 1.58 -11.80
CA LEU A 161 22.02 2.20 -11.95
C LEU A 161 20.93 1.39 -11.22
N LYS A 162 20.98 0.06 -11.26
CA LYS A 162 20.05 -0.79 -10.48
C LYS A 162 20.09 -0.44 -9.00
N VAL A 163 21.29 -0.41 -8.41
CA VAL A 163 21.48 -0.11 -6.98
C VAL A 163 20.95 1.29 -6.64
N GLU A 164 21.20 2.26 -7.50
CA GLU A 164 20.72 3.62 -7.30
C GLU A 164 19.20 3.74 -7.36
N VAL A 165 18.55 3.08 -8.33
CA VAL A 165 17.08 3.02 -8.42
C VAL A 165 16.51 2.37 -7.16
N LEU A 166 17.02 1.22 -6.74
CA LEU A 166 16.57 0.54 -5.52
C LEU A 166 16.78 1.41 -4.26
N ARG A 167 17.89 2.14 -4.18
CA ARG A 167 18.15 3.07 -3.08
C ARG A 167 17.15 4.24 -3.08
N SER A 168 16.78 4.75 -4.25
CA SER A 168 15.79 5.82 -4.40
C SER A 168 14.41 5.40 -3.89
N TRP A 169 14.06 4.11 -4.00
CA TRP A 169 12.75 3.59 -3.57
C TRP A 169 12.52 3.71 -2.06
N ARG A 170 13.59 3.80 -1.25
CA ARG A 170 13.45 4.06 0.19
C ARG A 170 12.71 5.36 0.50
N ARG A 171 12.73 6.32 -0.42
CA ARG A 171 11.99 7.60 -0.33
C ARG A 171 10.47 7.41 -0.37
N LEU A 172 9.98 6.23 -0.75
CA LEU A 172 8.57 5.87 -0.64
C LEU A 172 8.07 5.97 0.80
N TYR A 173 8.88 5.52 1.76
CA TYR A 173 8.49 5.50 3.16
C TYR A 173 8.63 6.90 3.76
N GLY A 174 7.55 7.41 4.34
CA GLY A 174 7.43 8.82 4.76
C GLY A 174 6.92 9.77 3.67
N SER A 175 6.67 9.27 2.45
CA SER A 175 6.06 10.11 1.38
C SER A 175 4.61 10.49 1.68
N ALA A 176 3.89 9.69 2.47
CA ALA A 176 2.50 9.95 2.84
C ALA A 176 2.32 11.30 3.56
N ASP A 177 3.28 11.70 4.40
CA ASP A 177 3.21 12.96 5.17
C ASP A 177 3.29 14.21 4.28
N ARG A 178 3.83 14.06 3.06
CA ARG A 178 4.00 15.13 2.06
C ARG A 178 2.99 15.02 0.93
N CYS A 179 2.11 14.03 1.00
CA CYS A 179 1.17 13.68 -0.03
C CYS A 179 -0.22 14.23 0.31
N GLU A 180 -0.98 14.66 -0.70
CA GLU A 180 -2.40 14.96 -0.50
C GLU A 180 -3.12 13.67 -0.05
N HIS A 181 -4.02 13.78 0.92
CA HIS A 181 -4.74 12.64 1.49
C HIS A 181 -5.36 11.72 0.43
N ARG A 182 -5.89 12.29 -0.66
CA ARG A 182 -6.49 11.52 -1.77
C ARG A 182 -5.54 10.56 -2.49
N PHE A 183 -4.23 10.80 -2.46
CA PHE A 183 -3.23 9.94 -3.09
C PHE A 183 -2.50 9.06 -2.07
N VAL A 184 -2.91 9.08 -0.80
CA VAL A 184 -2.33 8.20 0.21
C VAL A 184 -2.82 6.78 -0.03
N GLN A 185 -1.87 5.89 -0.23
CA GLN A 185 -2.06 4.45 -0.30
C GLN A 185 -1.53 3.81 0.99
N ALA A 186 -2.16 2.71 1.37
CA ALA A 186 -1.86 1.92 2.54
C ALA A 186 -1.57 0.48 2.13
N GLY A 187 -0.53 -0.09 2.72
CA GLY A 187 -0.24 -1.52 2.66
C GLY A 187 -0.49 -2.15 4.02
N LEU A 188 -1.32 -3.19 4.03
CA LEU A 188 -1.63 -4.02 5.21
C LEU A 188 -1.06 -5.42 5.02
N TRP A 189 -0.71 -6.12 6.09
CA TRP A 189 -0.30 -7.53 6.01
C TRP A 189 -1.47 -8.50 6.11
N GLU A 190 -2.50 -8.10 6.83
CA GLU A 190 -3.71 -8.87 7.10
C GLU A 190 -4.91 -7.94 7.14
N ILE A 191 -6.11 -8.49 7.00
CA ILE A 191 -7.36 -7.80 7.34
C ILE A 191 -8.05 -8.64 8.39
N ARG A 192 -8.41 -8.00 9.50
CA ARG A 192 -9.17 -8.63 10.56
C ARG A 192 -10.66 -8.27 10.43
N PRO A 193 -11.58 -9.17 10.78
CA PRO A 193 -13.01 -8.92 10.65
C PRO A 193 -13.46 -7.72 11.49
N GLU A 194 -12.87 -7.50 12.67
CA GLU A 194 -13.18 -6.36 13.54
C GLU A 194 -12.82 -4.99 12.94
N TRP A 195 -11.95 -4.95 11.92
CA TRP A 195 -11.61 -3.71 11.23
C TRP A 195 -12.67 -3.33 10.20
N VAL A 196 -13.55 -4.25 9.80
CA VAL A 196 -14.54 -4.00 8.75
C VAL A 196 -15.67 -3.12 9.27
N ALA A 197 -15.68 -1.85 8.90
CA ALA A 197 -16.72 -0.90 9.28
C ALA A 197 -17.87 -0.83 8.27
N LEU A 198 -17.58 -1.10 6.98
CA LEU A 198 -18.59 -1.12 5.91
C LEU A 198 -18.17 -2.11 4.83
N SER A 199 -19.14 -2.83 4.26
CA SER A 199 -18.95 -3.65 3.06
C SER A 199 -20.13 -3.46 2.10
N VAL A 200 -19.85 -3.01 0.88
CA VAL A 200 -20.83 -2.82 -0.20
C VAL A 200 -20.43 -3.70 -1.37
N ARG A 201 -21.30 -4.65 -1.72
CA ARG A 201 -21.08 -5.54 -2.86
C ARG A 201 -21.44 -4.82 -4.16
N TYR A 202 -20.53 -4.83 -5.12
CA TYR A 202 -20.77 -4.26 -6.45
C TYR A 202 -21.26 -5.35 -7.41
N ASP A 203 -22.57 -5.39 -7.63
CA ASP A 203 -23.21 -6.39 -8.50
C ASP A 203 -23.25 -5.97 -9.99
N GLY A 204 -22.47 -4.97 -10.40
CA GLY A 204 -22.27 -4.61 -11.80
C GLY A 204 -23.49 -4.02 -12.52
N ARG A 205 -24.57 -3.70 -11.81
CA ARG A 205 -25.71 -3.00 -12.39
C ARG A 205 -25.41 -1.51 -12.48
N ILE A 206 -24.99 -1.07 -13.66
CA ILE A 206 -25.21 0.31 -14.08
C ILE A 206 -26.73 0.49 -14.04
N ALA A 207 -27.23 1.38 -13.19
CA ALA A 207 -28.56 1.93 -13.37
C ALA A 207 -28.57 2.62 -14.73
N ALA A 208 -29.04 1.91 -15.76
CA ALA A 208 -29.52 2.56 -16.96
C ALA A 208 -30.73 3.40 -16.53
N GLY A 209 -30.58 4.71 -16.54
CA GLY A 209 -31.69 5.64 -16.36
C GLY A 209 -31.32 6.89 -15.58
N GLN A 210 -30.87 7.92 -16.31
CA GLN A 210 -31.60 9.19 -16.43
C GLN A 210 -30.89 10.05 -17.49
N ASP A 211 -31.32 9.91 -18.75
CA ASP A 211 -31.92 10.97 -19.57
C ASP A 211 -32.57 10.36 -20.82
#